data_AF-A0A8I2YEY2-F1
#
_entry.id   AF-A0A8I2YEY2-F1
#
_cell.length_a   1.000
_cell.length_b   1.000
_cell.length_c   1.000
_cell.angle_alpha   90.00
_cell.angle_beta   90.00
_cell.angle_gamma   90.00
#
_symmetry.space_group_name_H-M   'P 1'
#
loop_
_entity.id
_entity.type
_entity.pdbx_description
1 polymer ?
#
loop_
_entity_poly.entity_id
_entity_poly.type
_entity_poly.pdbx_seq_one_letter_code
_entity_poly.pdbx_strand_id
1 'polypeptide(L)'
;MSGYTLVANIWLVYKLLSFWPGDPDALFCRAIYHNEDAYPEPDVFKPERFFVGGRLRGDKSTESLAFGFGRRVCPGRYNADNSVWIAIVLILCALKIAKARGEQGEELDFEPTFSSGVTTSPDPFPCSITPRLNVDIHKLSTADSFE
;
A
#
# COMPACT_ATOMS: atom_id res chain seq x y z
N MET A 1 25.70 -18.94 -2.31
CA MET A 1 25.87 -17.81 -1.38
C MET A 1 24.74 -17.87 -0.38
N SER A 2 25.03 -18.29 0.85
CA SER A 2 24.05 -18.38 1.93
C SER A 2 23.82 -16.98 2.49
N GLY A 3 22.71 -16.35 2.08
CA GLY A 3 22.30 -15.05 2.57
C GLY A 3 21.37 -15.22 3.77
N TYR A 4 21.66 -14.52 4.86
CA TYR A 4 20.74 -14.41 5.99
C TYR A 4 19.70 -13.33 5.67
N THR A 5 18.42 -13.70 5.59
CA THR A 5 17.31 -12.73 5.61
C THR A 5 17.04 -12.35 7.06
N LEU A 6 17.57 -11.21 7.49
CA LEU A 6 17.18 -10.58 8.75
C LEU A 6 15.77 -9.99 8.58
N VAL A 7 14.74 -10.76 8.91
CA VAL A 7 13.39 -10.22 9.09
C VAL A 7 13.30 -9.56 10.46
N ALA A 8 13.77 -8.31 10.55
CA ALA A 8 13.49 -7.49 11.70
C ALA A 8 12.03 -6.99 11.62
N ASN A 9 11.22 -7.46 12.57
CA ASN A 9 9.81 -7.11 12.84
C ASN A 9 8.73 -7.60 11.87
N ILE A 10 8.11 -8.73 12.22
CA ILE A 10 6.64 -8.77 12.42
C ILE A 10 6.32 -9.97 13.32
N TRP A 11 5.73 -9.74 14.50
CA TRP A 11 4.88 -10.69 15.23
C TRP A 11 5.36 -12.13 15.58
N LEU A 12 6.60 -12.51 15.30
CA LEU A 12 7.11 -13.89 15.48
C LEU A 12 7.04 -14.39 16.94
N VAL A 13 6.97 -13.50 17.93
CA VAL A 13 6.84 -13.89 19.35
C VAL A 13 5.41 -14.36 19.68
N TYR A 14 4.37 -13.91 18.97
CA TYR A 14 3.00 -14.39 19.20
C TYR A 14 2.75 -15.79 18.62
N LYS A 15 3.59 -16.26 17.68
CA LYS A 15 3.49 -17.62 17.12
C LYS A 15 3.81 -18.73 18.14
N LEU A 16 4.42 -18.41 19.29
CA LEU A 16 4.71 -19.39 20.33
C LEU A 16 3.56 -19.62 21.32
N LEU A 17 2.48 -18.83 21.29
CA LEU A 17 1.38 -18.94 22.27
C LEU A 17 -0.03 -19.05 21.68
N SER A 18 -0.19 -19.32 20.38
CA SER A 18 -1.53 -19.50 19.80
C SER A 18 -1.57 -20.63 18.78
N PHE A 19 -1.52 -21.86 19.31
CA PHE A 19 -1.86 -23.10 18.61
C PHE A 19 -3.39 -23.25 18.59
N TRP A 20 -4.10 -22.47 17.77
CA TRP A 20 -5.52 -22.71 17.54
C TRP A 20 -5.85 -22.75 16.05
N PRO A 21 -6.54 -23.80 15.56
CA PRO A 21 -6.97 -23.89 14.17
C PRO A 21 -8.28 -23.10 13.98
N GLY A 22 -8.26 -22.10 13.09
CA GLY A 22 -9.43 -21.27 12.73
C GLY A 22 -9.08 -19.79 12.67
N ASP A 23 -8.41 -19.38 11.60
CA ASP A 23 -7.83 -18.05 11.36
C ASP A 23 -8.79 -16.87 11.49
N PRO A 24 -8.36 -15.81 12.20
CA PRO A 24 -8.63 -14.43 11.85
C PRO A 24 -7.31 -13.65 11.89
N ASP A 25 -6.51 -13.76 10.83
CA ASP A 25 -5.21 -13.11 10.69
C ASP A 25 -5.25 -11.60 11.09
N ALA A 26 -4.26 -11.13 11.85
CA ALA A 26 -3.93 -9.69 12.05
C ALA A 26 -4.91 -8.79 12.85
N LEU A 27 -5.50 -9.31 13.93
CA LEU A 27 -6.59 -8.71 14.74
C LEU A 27 -6.41 -7.29 15.33
N PHE A 28 -5.21 -6.73 15.50
CA PHE A 28 -5.06 -5.45 16.24
C PHE A 28 -5.11 -4.19 15.35
N CYS A 29 -4.35 -4.14 14.25
CA CYS A 29 -4.34 -2.96 13.39
C CYS A 29 -5.67 -2.79 12.65
N ARG A 30 -6.29 -3.88 12.18
CA ARG A 30 -7.60 -3.84 11.53
C ARG A 30 -8.66 -3.27 12.46
N ALA A 31 -8.72 -3.73 13.71
CA ALA A 31 -9.68 -3.26 14.70
C ALA A 31 -9.55 -1.76 14.98
N ILE A 32 -8.32 -1.22 15.01
CA ILE A 32 -8.11 0.22 15.22
C ILE A 32 -8.62 1.04 14.03
N TYR A 33 -8.26 0.65 12.81
CA TYR A 33 -8.67 1.37 11.59
C TYR A 33 -10.14 1.18 11.21
N HIS A 34 -10.80 0.16 11.76
CA HIS A 34 -12.23 -0.10 11.56
C HIS A 34 -13.10 0.27 12.78
N ASN A 35 -12.56 1.03 13.74
CA ASN A 35 -13.38 1.58 14.80
C ASN A 35 -14.25 2.73 14.24
N GLU A 36 -15.56 2.51 14.16
CA GLU A 36 -16.52 3.48 13.64
C GLU A 36 -16.56 4.81 14.41
N ASP A 37 -16.24 4.80 15.71
CA ASP A 37 -16.18 6.02 16.53
C ASP A 37 -15.03 6.94 16.07
N ALA A 38 -13.93 6.36 15.60
CA ALA A 38 -12.76 7.09 15.12
C ALA A 38 -12.80 7.34 13.60
N TYR A 39 -13.34 6.36 12.84
CA TYR A 39 -13.44 6.37 11.39
C TYR A 39 -14.87 6.00 10.96
N PRO A 40 -15.78 6.99 10.86
CA PRO A 40 -17.13 6.72 10.38
C PRO A 40 -17.10 6.12 8.98
N GLU A 41 -17.84 5.05 8.70
CA GLU A 41 -17.79 4.31 7.43
C GLU A 41 -16.37 3.81 7.07
N PRO A 42 -15.77 2.94 7.91
CA PRO A 42 -14.37 2.54 7.78
C PRO A 42 -14.08 1.65 6.58
N ASP A 43 -15.07 0.87 6.10
CA ASP A 43 -14.92 0.01 4.93
C ASP A 43 -14.95 0.78 3.61
N VAL A 44 -15.31 2.07 3.64
CA VAL A 44 -15.37 2.92 2.44
C VAL A 44 -14.06 3.70 2.29
N PHE A 45 -13.43 3.58 1.12
CA PHE A 45 -12.26 4.38 0.76
C PHE A 45 -12.65 5.85 0.60
N LYS A 46 -12.39 6.66 1.63
CA LYS A 46 -12.68 8.11 1.68
C LYS A 46 -11.42 8.91 2.06
N PRO A 47 -10.53 9.25 1.11
CA PRO A 47 -9.33 10.04 1.39
C PRO A 47 -9.61 11.37 2.10
N GLU A 48 -10.78 11.97 1.84
CA GLU A 48 -11.21 13.25 2.35
C GLU A 48 -11.25 13.30 3.88
N ARG A 49 -11.39 12.14 4.56
CA ARG A 49 -11.39 12.06 6.04
C ARG A 49 -10.09 12.55 6.68
N PHE A 50 -9.00 12.56 5.90
CA PHE A 50 -7.69 13.03 6.33
C PHE A 50 -7.47 14.52 6.02
N PHE A 51 -8.49 15.23 5.51
CA PHE A 51 -8.43 16.65 5.21
C PHE A 51 -9.40 17.46 6.07
N VAL A 52 -8.94 18.60 6.60
CA VAL A 52 -9.75 19.58 7.33
C VAL A 52 -9.44 20.97 6.76
N GLY A 53 -10.44 21.63 6.18
CA GLY A 53 -10.28 22.97 5.60
C GLY A 53 -9.25 23.04 4.47
N GLY A 54 -9.15 21.99 3.64
CA GLY A 54 -8.19 21.90 2.54
C GLY A 54 -6.75 21.62 2.96
N ARG A 55 -6.51 21.32 4.25
CA ARG A 55 -5.21 20.93 4.79
C ARG A 55 -5.27 19.51 5.33
N LEU A 56 -4.15 18.80 5.30
CA LEU A 56 -4.03 17.53 6.01
C LEU A 56 -4.36 17.75 7.49
N ARG A 57 -5.21 16.89 8.03
CA ARG A 57 -5.58 16.86 9.43
C ARG A 57 -4.29 16.70 10.24
N GLY A 58 -3.93 17.70 11.05
CA GLY A 58 -2.65 17.73 11.80
C GLY A 58 -2.52 16.68 12.91
N ASP A 59 -3.48 15.78 13.00
CA ASP A 59 -3.50 14.60 13.84
C ASP A 59 -2.57 13.53 13.25
N LYS A 60 -1.30 13.60 13.65
CA LYS A 60 -0.31 12.56 13.36
C LYS A 60 -0.55 11.23 14.10
N SER A 61 -1.54 11.17 15.01
CA SER A 61 -1.83 9.94 15.75
C SER A 61 -2.36 8.85 14.83
N THR A 62 -3.06 9.27 13.77
CA THR A 62 -3.54 8.42 12.67
C THR A 62 -2.42 7.85 11.79
N GLU A 63 -1.46 8.70 11.39
CA GLU A 63 -0.34 8.32 10.50
C GLU A 63 0.61 7.33 11.17
N SER A 64 0.75 7.43 12.50
CA SER A 64 1.71 6.63 13.27
C SER A 64 1.33 5.15 13.37
N LEU A 65 0.04 4.81 13.37
CA LEU A 65 -0.39 3.47 13.78
C LEU A 65 -0.12 2.39 12.72
N ALA A 66 0.05 2.78 11.45
CA ALA A 66 0.36 1.86 10.35
C ALA A 66 1.73 1.21 10.56
N PHE A 67 2.62 1.91 11.27
CA PHE A 67 3.95 1.47 11.63
C PHE A 67 4.05 0.98 13.09
N GLY A 68 2.92 0.85 13.79
CA GLY A 68 2.85 0.53 15.21
C GLY A 68 3.24 1.70 16.12
N PHE A 69 3.40 1.44 17.41
CA PHE A 69 3.68 2.47 18.42
C PHE A 69 4.63 1.98 19.52
N GLY A 70 5.10 2.92 20.35
CA GLY A 70 5.97 2.64 21.49
C GLY A 70 7.39 2.23 21.09
N ARG A 71 8.07 1.45 21.94
CA ARG A 71 9.49 1.08 21.78
C ARG A 71 9.78 0.17 20.57
N ARG A 72 8.74 -0.37 19.91
CA ARG A 72 8.84 -1.28 18.76
C ARG A 72 8.22 -0.72 17.48
N VAL A 73 7.94 0.59 17.46
CA VAL A 73 7.54 1.29 16.24
C VAL A 73 8.50 0.98 15.09
N CYS A 74 7.98 0.81 13.87
CA CYS A 74 8.78 0.49 12.70
C CYS A 74 9.94 1.49 12.57
N PRO A 75 11.20 1.02 12.60
CA PRO A 75 12.36 1.90 12.41
C PRO A 75 12.41 2.45 10.98
N GLY A 76 11.83 1.72 10.02
CA GLY A 76 11.79 2.10 8.60
C GLY A 76 10.69 3.08 8.21
N ARG A 77 9.82 3.52 9.14
CA ARG A 77 8.63 4.34 8.81
C ARG A 77 8.93 5.58 7.96
N TYR A 78 9.98 6.32 8.29
CA TYR A 78 10.35 7.53 7.56
C TYR A 78 10.83 7.24 6.14
N ASN A 79 11.53 6.12 5.96
CA ASN A 79 11.96 5.70 4.63
C ASN A 79 10.76 5.19 3.81
N ALA A 80 9.87 4.41 4.43
CA ALA A 80 8.66 3.92 3.79
C ALA A 80 7.75 5.08 3.35
N ASP A 81 7.46 6.04 4.24
CA ASP A 81 6.63 7.22 3.95
C ASP A 81 7.18 8.02 2.77
N ASN A 82 8.47 8.36 2.80
CA ASN A 82 9.10 9.12 1.73
C ASN A 82 9.12 8.34 0.41
N SER A 83 9.42 7.04 0.45
CA SER A 83 9.51 6.21 -0.75
C SER A 83 8.14 6.03 -1.40
N VAL A 84 7.10 5.76 -0.61
CA VAL A 84 5.72 5.64 -1.09
C VAL A 84 5.23 6.97 -1.66
N TRP A 85 5.49 8.08 -0.97
CA TRP A 85 5.13 9.41 -1.46
C TRP A 85 5.75 9.71 -2.83
N ILE A 86 7.07 9.51 -2.96
CA ILE A 86 7.79 9.73 -4.22
C ILE A 86 7.26 8.80 -5.31
N ALA A 87 7.07 7.52 -5.01
CA ALA A 87 6.55 6.55 -5.97
C ALA A 87 5.17 6.96 -6.49
N ILE A 88 4.24 7.35 -5.62
CA ILE A 88 2.90 7.81 -5.99
C ILE A 88 3.00 9.05 -6.90
N VAL A 89 3.79 10.04 -6.52
CA VAL A 89 3.97 11.27 -7.32
C VAL A 89 4.53 10.95 -8.70
N LEU A 90 5.56 10.12 -8.78
CA LEU A 90 6.18 9.74 -10.07
C LEU A 90 5.19 8.95 -10.94
N ILE A 91 4.48 7.98 -10.37
CA ILE A 91 3.45 7.21 -11.07
C ILE A 91 2.36 8.14 -11.60
N LEU A 92 1.85 9.06 -10.78
CA LEU A 92 0.79 9.99 -11.20
C LEU A 92 1.27 11.04 -12.21
N CYS A 93 2.54 11.43 -12.17
CA CYS A 93 3.14 12.34 -13.15
C CYS A 93 3.38 11.68 -14.50
N ALA A 94 3.93 10.46 -14.50
CA ALA A 94 4.38 9.78 -15.71
C ALA A 94 3.29 8.89 -16.35
N LEU A 95 2.40 8.30 -15.55
CA LEU A 95 1.52 7.21 -15.97
C LEU A 95 0.04 7.57 -15.80
N LYS A 96 -0.77 7.09 -16.74
CA LYS A 96 -2.22 7.06 -16.69
C LYS A 96 -2.62 5.62 -16.39
N ILE A 97 -3.17 5.42 -15.20
CA ILE A 97 -3.74 4.14 -14.76
C ILE A 97 -5.24 4.21 -15.02
N ALA A 98 -5.76 3.21 -15.74
CA ALA A 98 -7.17 3.06 -16.05
C ALA A 98 -7.59 1.59 -15.91
N LYS A 99 -8.90 1.33 -15.90
CA LYS A 99 -9.43 -0.03 -15.98
C LYS A 99 -8.95 -0.70 -17.27
N ALA A 100 -8.72 -2.00 -17.21
CA ALA A 100 -8.48 -2.78 -18.42
C ALA A 100 -9.71 -2.73 -19.33
N ARG A 101 -9.49 -2.84 -20.64
CA ARG A 101 -10.56 -2.93 -21.63
C ARG A 101 -10.57 -4.32 -22.24
N GLY A 102 -11.76 -4.90 -22.37
CA GLY A 102 -11.96 -6.16 -23.09
C GLY A 102 -11.79 -6.00 -24.59
N GLU A 103 -12.00 -7.09 -25.33
CA GLU A 103 -11.82 -7.12 -26.79
C GLU A 103 -12.78 -6.18 -27.54
N GLN A 104 -13.92 -5.83 -26.93
CA GLN A 104 -14.94 -4.96 -27.52
C GLN A 104 -14.88 -3.53 -26.95
N GLY A 105 -13.86 -3.21 -26.13
CA GLY A 105 -13.61 -1.88 -25.57
C GLY A 105 -14.36 -1.57 -24.28
N GLU A 106 -15.07 -2.54 -23.71
CA GLU A 106 -15.77 -2.46 -22.42
C GLU A 106 -14.78 -2.41 -21.25
N GLU A 107 -15.08 -1.60 -20.24
CA GLU A 107 -14.29 -1.58 -19.00
C GLU A 107 -14.52 -2.86 -18.21
N LEU A 108 -13.43 -3.55 -17.87
CA LEU A 108 -13.49 -4.74 -17.05
C LEU A 108 -13.57 -4.34 -15.58
N ASP A 109 -14.69 -4.65 -14.95
CA ASP A 109 -14.82 -4.62 -13.50
C ASP A 109 -14.18 -5.89 -12.91
N PHE A 110 -13.45 -5.71 -11.81
CA PHE A 110 -12.85 -6.80 -11.07
C PHE A 110 -13.03 -6.56 -9.57
N GLU A 111 -13.28 -7.63 -8.82
CA GLU A 111 -13.23 -7.59 -7.36
C GLU A 111 -11.80 -7.91 -6.91
N PRO A 112 -11.13 -7.01 -6.16
CA PRO A 112 -9.77 -7.25 -5.74
C PRO A 112 -9.71 -8.36 -4.69
N THR A 113 -8.96 -9.42 -4.98
CA THR A 113 -8.58 -10.44 -3.99
C THR A 113 -7.19 -10.14 -3.45
N PHE A 114 -6.95 -10.54 -2.20
CA PHE A 114 -5.70 -10.29 -1.51
C PHE A 114 -5.15 -11.59 -0.95
N SER A 115 -3.84 -11.79 -1.13
CA SER A 115 -3.11 -12.87 -0.52
C SER A 115 -2.75 -12.54 0.93
N SER A 116 -2.95 -13.51 1.84
CA SER A 116 -2.56 -13.41 3.25
C SER A 116 -1.18 -14.04 3.47
N GLY A 117 -0.36 -13.40 4.31
CA GLY A 117 1.00 -13.83 4.61
C GLY A 117 1.67 -12.90 5.63
N VAL A 118 3.01 -12.85 5.65
CA VAL A 118 3.76 -11.87 6.47
C VAL A 118 3.43 -10.43 6.04
N THR A 119 3.11 -10.25 4.76
CA THR A 119 2.59 -9.02 4.15
C THR A 119 1.35 -9.35 3.35
N THR A 120 0.39 -8.43 3.30
CA THR A 120 -0.80 -8.53 2.43
C THR A 120 -0.52 -7.85 1.10
N SER A 121 -0.81 -8.52 -0.01
CA SER A 121 -0.68 -7.95 -1.36
C SER A 121 -1.88 -8.33 -2.22
N PRO A 122 -2.33 -7.46 -3.14
CA PRO A 122 -3.36 -7.80 -4.10
C PRO A 122 -2.87 -8.91 -5.03
N ASP A 123 -3.77 -9.81 -5.41
CA ASP A 123 -3.51 -10.77 -6.48
C ASP A 123 -3.44 -10.04 -7.84
N PRO A 124 -2.84 -10.66 -8.89
CA PRO A 124 -2.80 -10.06 -10.21
C PRO A 124 -4.19 -9.65 -10.71
N PHE A 125 -4.36 -8.37 -11.02
CA PHE A 125 -5.62 -7.80 -11.50
C PHE A 125 -5.45 -7.10 -12.85
N PRO A 126 -6.50 -7.08 -13.70
CA PRO A 126 -6.42 -6.47 -15.01
C PRO A 126 -6.44 -4.93 -14.89
N CYS A 127 -5.39 -4.26 -15.39
CA CYS A 127 -5.33 -2.80 -15.48
C CYS A 127 -4.64 -2.33 -16.76
N SER A 128 -4.94 -1.10 -17.18
CA SER A 128 -4.26 -0.43 -18.29
C SER A 128 -3.34 0.65 -17.77
N ILE A 129 -2.05 0.55 -18.09
CA ILE A 129 -1.03 1.52 -17.70
C ILE A 129 -0.42 2.09 -18.98
N THR A 130 -0.59 3.39 -19.19
CA THR A 130 -0.08 4.09 -20.38
C THR A 130 0.69 5.35 -19.98
N PRO A 131 1.71 5.78 -20.74
CA PRO A 131 2.37 7.06 -20.48
C PRO A 131 1.39 8.24 -20.60
N ARG A 132 1.46 9.21 -19.69
CA ARG A 132 0.67 10.47 -19.79
C ARG A 132 1.21 11.41 -20.85
N LEU A 133 2.53 11.48 -20.94
CA LEU A 133 3.22 12.30 -21.91
C LEU A 133 3.49 11.47 -23.15
N ASN A 134 3.40 12.10 -24.32
CA ASN A 134 3.73 11.48 -25.61
C ASN A 134 5.26 11.39 -25.76
N VAL A 135 5.90 10.72 -24.79
CA VAL A 135 7.33 10.45 -24.79
C VAL A 135 7.53 9.18 -25.58
N ASP A 136 8.32 9.32 -26.63
CA ASP A 136 8.75 8.22 -27.49
C ASP A 136 9.55 7.21 -26.64
N ILE A 137 8.88 6.15 -26.20
CA ILE A 137 9.40 5.12 -25.29
C ILE A 137 10.69 4.47 -25.80
N HIS A 138 10.93 4.48 -27.12
CA HIS A 138 12.18 4.02 -27.73
C HIS A 138 13.40 4.91 -27.40
N LYS A 139 13.18 6.17 -27.01
CA LYS A 139 14.25 7.11 -26.62
C LYS A 139 14.66 6.98 -25.15
N LEU A 140 13.87 6.29 -24.33
CA LEU A 140 14.19 6.04 -22.91
C LEU A 140 15.07 4.81 -22.72
N SER A 141 14.96 3.78 -23.58
CA SER A 141 15.81 2.59 -23.49
C SER A 141 17.26 2.82 -23.93
N THR A 142 17.56 3.99 -24.49
CA THR A 142 18.87 4.34 -25.06
C THR A 142 19.62 5.41 -24.25
N ALA A 143 19.05 5.90 -23.15
CA ALA A 143 19.62 7.02 -22.39
C ALA A 143 20.38 6.63 -21.10
N ASP A 144 20.54 5.34 -20.79
CA ASP A 144 21.25 4.88 -19.58
C ASP A 144 22.56 4.13 -19.89
N SER A 145 23.36 4.64 -20.84
CA SER A 145 24.81 4.46 -20.80
C SER A 145 25.43 5.76 -20.28
N PHE A 146 25.34 5.96 -18.96
CA PHE A 146 26.08 7.00 -18.26
C PHE A 146 27.56 6.58 -18.19
N GLU A 147 28.39 7.29 -18.95
CA GLU A 147 29.85 7.38 -18.77
C GLU A 147 30.18 8.37 -17.64
#